data_AF-A0A255ZV17-F1
#
_entry.id   AF-A0A255ZV17-F1
#
_cell.length_a   1.000
_cell.length_b   1.000
_cell.length_c   1.000
_cell.angle_alpha   90.00
_cell.angle_beta   90.00
_cell.angle_gamma   90.00
#
_symmetry.space_group_name_H-M   'P 1'
#
loop_
_entity.id
_entity.type
_entity.pdbx_description
1 polymer ?
#
loop_
_entity_poly.entity_id
_entity_poly.type
_entity_poly.pdbx_seq_one_letter_code
_entity_poly.pdbx_strand_id
1 'polypeptide(L)'
;MVKFDSVKFYLGQDCRIVNLNYRALSREMEFHADEVAARIAGPHTIETSLVRLQFADAILNDVLSFYTSKIESNIKPATLFPQHQFVMKYRAAQFGYPIENGLPAITPESRNHFNRSKLEIGNNWATHPSDEDRIARIKSLQLEARPENNSHAMTLLKDREATESKIISLLYSHVTWTGIVTIHNMAEFEPEFIMLEKKGSLPDVFNKYYDDIQVPHTDFEALKANDSILTETTIEELFSPLKVSRVYEQLGLEQDIASLNEIAQGSYKIRDFVYAGRRYNSEDAPGLIKNLNITLEQVKSDVADNNQIISAYFLKRAKSCDKEDEYVSLYNTCQNYYSEYNKKFEVLDKMFKLTAFTAEATTYDAITDNFVEVYRHEVILKKDILQFIEEPVNAPSLEPEATDMLKSYAEAQHRYFDGKNYNDEALGSMYQAMHLYNYWLNYLLFCHKKNFLTLQAEFEPQKLTI
;
A
#
# COMPACT_ATOMS: atom_id res chain seq x y z
N MET A 1 29.13 40.01 -11.13
CA MET A 1 28.83 38.57 -10.95
C MET A 1 27.34 38.41 -10.62
N VAL A 2 26.44 38.79 -11.55
CA VAL A 2 24.96 38.83 -11.37
C VAL A 2 24.24 38.49 -12.69
N LYS A 3 24.78 37.59 -13.53
CA LYS A 3 24.17 37.31 -14.86
C LYS A 3 23.76 35.86 -15.10
N PHE A 4 24.34 34.89 -14.39
CA PHE A 4 23.99 33.47 -14.60
C PHE A 4 22.74 33.04 -13.83
N ASP A 5 22.57 33.50 -12.59
CA ASP A 5 21.39 33.15 -11.78
C ASP A 5 20.10 33.79 -12.31
N SER A 6 20.21 34.99 -12.88
CA SER A 6 19.08 35.68 -13.52
C SER A 6 18.59 34.92 -14.75
N VAL A 7 19.51 34.42 -15.59
CA VAL A 7 19.16 33.65 -16.80
C VAL A 7 18.57 32.28 -16.44
N LYS A 8 19.10 31.58 -15.42
CA LYS A 8 18.49 30.36 -14.89
C LYS A 8 17.10 30.63 -14.28
N PHE A 9 16.92 31.76 -13.60
CA PHE A 9 15.63 32.17 -13.04
C PHE A 9 14.59 32.43 -14.13
N TYR A 10 14.94 33.16 -15.19
CA TYR A 10 14.04 33.42 -16.32
C TYR A 10 13.77 32.15 -17.14
N LEU A 11 14.78 31.33 -17.44
CA LEU A 11 14.58 30.03 -18.10
C LEU A 11 13.71 29.08 -17.25
N GLY A 12 13.87 29.10 -15.93
CA GLY A 12 13.02 28.35 -15.00
C GLY A 12 11.57 28.85 -14.97
N GLN A 13 11.34 30.16 -15.08
CA GLN A 13 10.00 30.73 -15.23
C GLN A 13 9.37 30.36 -16.58
N ASP A 14 10.11 30.50 -17.67
CA ASP A 14 9.62 30.21 -19.02
C ASP A 14 9.33 28.71 -19.19
N CYS A 15 10.20 27.83 -18.70
CA CYS A 15 9.93 26.39 -18.65
C CYS A 15 8.72 26.06 -17.76
N ARG A 16 8.52 26.74 -16.63
CA ARG A 16 7.30 26.56 -15.82
C ARG A 16 6.05 26.97 -16.58
N ILE A 17 6.06 28.10 -17.30
CA ILE A 17 4.90 28.59 -18.07
C ILE A 17 4.59 27.64 -19.22
N VAL A 18 5.60 27.21 -20.00
CA VAL A 18 5.40 26.27 -21.12
C VAL A 18 4.89 24.92 -20.61
N ASN A 19 5.45 24.41 -19.51
CA ASN A 19 5.01 23.14 -18.92
C ASN A 19 3.60 23.25 -18.32
N LEU A 20 3.23 24.40 -17.74
CA LEU A 20 1.87 24.66 -17.26
C LEU A 20 0.86 24.70 -18.42
N ASN A 21 1.18 25.37 -19.53
CA ASN A 21 0.33 25.43 -20.71
C ASN A 21 0.21 24.07 -21.41
N TYR A 22 1.30 23.31 -21.50
CA TYR A 22 1.30 21.95 -22.03
C TYR A 22 0.41 21.02 -21.19
N ARG A 23 0.50 21.10 -19.86
CA ARG A 23 -0.36 20.33 -18.95
C ARG A 23 -1.82 20.75 -19.04
N ALA A 24 -2.11 22.04 -19.11
CA ALA A 24 -3.46 22.54 -19.31
C ALA A 24 -4.05 22.02 -20.63
N LEU A 25 -3.27 22.05 -21.71
CA LEU A 25 -3.67 21.50 -23.00
C LEU A 25 -3.88 19.97 -22.93
N SER A 26 -3.00 19.23 -22.26
CA SER A 26 -3.15 17.79 -22.04
C SER A 26 -4.45 17.44 -21.33
N ARG A 27 -4.79 18.17 -20.26
CA ARG A 27 -6.05 18.01 -19.53
C ARG A 27 -7.27 18.32 -20.39
N GLU A 28 -7.22 19.40 -21.18
CA GLU A 28 -8.29 19.74 -22.13
C GLU A 28 -8.46 18.67 -23.22
N MET A 29 -7.37 18.11 -23.74
CA MET A 29 -7.44 17.01 -24.71
C MET A 29 -8.12 15.77 -24.12
N GLU A 30 -7.88 15.47 -22.84
CA GLU A 30 -8.51 14.33 -22.18
C GLU A 30 -10.01 14.57 -21.95
N PHE A 31 -10.41 15.76 -21.51
CA PHE A 31 -11.83 16.12 -21.44
C PHE A 31 -12.52 16.08 -22.81
N HIS A 32 -11.85 16.54 -23.88
CA HIS A 32 -12.39 16.44 -25.23
C HIS A 32 -12.52 15.00 -25.72
N ALA A 33 -11.54 14.15 -25.41
CA ALA A 33 -11.61 12.73 -25.76
C ALA A 33 -12.80 12.06 -25.06
N ASP A 34 -13.00 12.35 -23.77
CA ASP A 34 -14.14 11.87 -23.00
C ASP A 34 -15.47 12.39 -23.54
N GLU A 35 -15.54 13.68 -23.93
CA GLU A 35 -16.73 14.25 -24.55
C GLU A 35 -17.08 13.54 -25.86
N VAL A 36 -16.10 13.33 -26.73
CA VAL A 36 -16.31 12.60 -28.00
C VAL A 36 -16.79 11.18 -27.72
N ALA A 37 -16.15 10.48 -26.78
CA ALA A 37 -16.53 9.13 -26.39
C ALA A 37 -17.95 9.09 -25.81
N ALA A 38 -18.31 10.05 -24.95
CA ALA A 38 -19.63 10.15 -24.33
C ALA A 38 -20.73 10.47 -25.34
N ARG A 39 -20.44 11.27 -26.38
CA ARG A 39 -21.38 11.54 -27.48
C ARG A 39 -21.66 10.31 -28.34
N ILE A 40 -20.68 9.41 -28.49
CA ILE A 40 -20.77 8.19 -29.30
C ILE A 40 -21.40 7.05 -28.50
N ALA A 41 -20.82 6.71 -27.35
CA ALA A 41 -21.18 5.54 -26.54
C ALA A 41 -22.26 5.84 -25.50
N GLY A 42 -22.46 7.11 -25.12
CA GLY A 42 -23.36 7.53 -24.05
C GLY A 42 -22.61 7.91 -22.77
N PRO A 43 -23.09 8.92 -22.02
CA PRO A 43 -22.40 9.42 -20.83
C PRO A 43 -22.28 8.38 -19.71
N HIS A 44 -23.30 7.54 -19.51
CA HIS A 44 -23.28 6.49 -18.48
C HIS A 44 -22.23 5.40 -18.75
N THR A 45 -22.07 5.00 -20.01
CA THR A 45 -21.06 4.01 -20.41
C THR A 45 -19.65 4.52 -20.14
N ILE A 46 -19.37 5.80 -20.40
CA ILE A 46 -18.06 6.39 -20.10
C ILE A 46 -17.84 6.50 -18.59
N GLU A 47 -18.83 6.98 -17.83
CA GLU A 47 -18.73 7.06 -16.36
C GLU A 47 -18.40 5.71 -15.74
N THR A 48 -19.17 4.67 -16.04
CA THR A 48 -18.94 3.32 -15.50
C THR A 48 -17.63 2.71 -15.98
N SER A 49 -17.20 3.00 -17.21
CA SER A 49 -15.92 2.49 -17.76
C SER A 49 -14.71 3.15 -17.12
N LEU A 50 -14.71 4.48 -16.92
CA LEU A 50 -13.63 5.19 -16.23
C LEU A 50 -13.45 4.63 -14.82
N VAL A 51 -14.55 4.42 -14.10
CA VAL A 51 -14.50 3.89 -12.74
C VAL A 51 -13.92 2.48 -12.69
N ARG A 52 -14.39 1.61 -13.59
CA ARG A 52 -13.97 0.20 -13.66
C ARG A 52 -12.54 0.01 -14.18
N LEU A 53 -12.05 0.89 -15.04
CA LEU A 53 -10.75 0.73 -15.71
C LEU A 53 -9.59 0.70 -14.70
N GLN A 54 -9.59 1.59 -13.71
CA GLN A 54 -8.55 1.62 -12.67
C GLN A 54 -8.53 0.31 -11.87
N PHE A 55 -9.70 -0.21 -11.51
CA PHE A 55 -9.82 -1.49 -10.81
C PHE A 55 -9.30 -2.65 -11.68
N ALA A 56 -9.66 -2.66 -12.96
CA ALA A 56 -9.20 -3.66 -13.91
C ALA A 56 -7.68 -3.61 -14.13
N ASP A 57 -7.09 -2.43 -14.17
CA ASP A 57 -5.64 -2.23 -14.31
C ASP A 57 -4.88 -2.75 -13.08
N ALA A 58 -5.33 -2.39 -11.87
CA ALA A 58 -4.76 -2.91 -10.62
C ALA A 58 -4.76 -4.44 -10.59
N ILE A 59 -5.86 -5.07 -11.04
CA ILE A 59 -5.97 -6.53 -11.07
C ILE A 59 -5.12 -7.16 -12.17
N LEU A 60 -4.93 -6.48 -13.30
CA LEU A 60 -3.97 -6.95 -14.29
C LEU A 60 -2.56 -6.98 -13.71
N ASN A 61 -2.18 -5.95 -12.94
CA ASN A 61 -0.90 -5.91 -12.25
C ASN A 61 -0.76 -7.02 -11.20
N ASP A 62 -1.82 -7.37 -10.46
CA ASP A 62 -1.83 -8.52 -9.54
C ASP A 62 -1.52 -9.83 -10.29
N VAL A 63 -2.21 -10.08 -11.41
CA VAL A 63 -2.03 -11.31 -12.20
C VAL A 63 -0.64 -11.35 -12.86
N LEU A 64 -0.15 -10.22 -13.37
CA LEU A 64 1.19 -10.13 -13.93
C LEU A 64 2.26 -10.38 -12.86
N SER A 65 2.12 -9.78 -11.68
CA SER A 65 3.04 -9.98 -10.55
C SER A 65 3.06 -11.43 -10.09
N PHE A 66 1.89 -12.08 -10.02
CA PHE A 66 1.79 -13.52 -9.77
C PHE A 66 2.64 -14.29 -10.78
N TYR A 67 2.48 -14.05 -12.09
CA TYR A 67 3.23 -14.80 -13.10
C TYR A 67 4.70 -14.41 -13.22
N THR A 68 5.10 -13.19 -12.83
CA THR A 68 6.51 -12.82 -12.70
C THR A 68 7.20 -13.69 -11.65
N SER A 69 6.55 -13.96 -10.51
CA SER A 69 7.08 -14.88 -9.49
C SER A 69 7.22 -16.34 -9.97
N LYS A 70 6.57 -16.70 -11.09
CA LYS A 70 6.58 -18.04 -11.67
C LYS A 70 7.64 -18.25 -12.76
N ILE A 71 8.33 -17.17 -13.17
CA ILE A 71 9.35 -17.23 -14.22
C ILE A 71 10.50 -18.16 -13.84
N GLU A 72 11.00 -18.09 -12.60
CA GLU A 72 12.10 -18.92 -12.11
C GLU A 72 11.75 -20.41 -12.10
N SER A 73 10.46 -20.72 -11.92
CA SER A 73 9.92 -22.09 -11.97
C SER A 73 9.61 -22.55 -13.40
N ASN A 74 9.94 -21.76 -14.42
CA ASN A 74 9.64 -22.02 -15.84
C ASN A 74 8.13 -22.21 -16.12
N ILE A 75 7.27 -21.48 -15.41
CA ILE A 75 5.82 -21.58 -15.54
C ILE A 75 5.26 -20.34 -16.24
N LYS A 76 4.34 -20.52 -17.18
CA LYS A 76 3.61 -19.42 -17.83
C LYS A 76 2.15 -19.78 -18.14
N PRO A 77 1.24 -18.81 -18.31
CA PRO A 77 -0.11 -19.09 -18.75
C PRO A 77 -0.18 -19.36 -20.26
N ALA A 78 -1.23 -20.05 -20.70
CA ALA A 78 -1.64 -20.09 -22.12
C ALA A 78 -2.34 -18.79 -22.55
N THR A 79 -3.08 -18.16 -21.64
CA THR A 79 -3.79 -16.89 -21.77
C THR A 79 -3.92 -16.26 -20.37
N LEU A 80 -4.06 -14.94 -20.28
CA LEU A 80 -4.23 -14.20 -19.01
C LEU A 80 -5.69 -13.80 -18.74
N PHE A 81 -6.56 -13.85 -19.75
CA PHE A 81 -7.91 -13.28 -19.66
C PHE A 81 -8.82 -14.02 -18.67
N PRO A 82 -8.85 -15.37 -18.62
CA PRO A 82 -9.60 -16.09 -17.60
C PRO A 82 -9.11 -15.81 -16.16
N GLN A 83 -7.79 -15.69 -15.97
CA GLN A 83 -7.14 -15.38 -14.70
C GLN A 83 -7.51 -13.97 -14.24
N HIS A 84 -7.38 -12.98 -15.14
CA HIS A 84 -7.79 -11.61 -14.89
C HIS A 84 -9.28 -11.52 -14.53
N GLN A 85 -10.15 -12.20 -15.27
CA GLN A 85 -11.58 -12.23 -14.97
C GLN A 85 -11.89 -12.89 -13.63
N PHE A 86 -11.18 -13.97 -13.28
CA PHE A 86 -11.29 -14.61 -11.98
C PHE A 86 -10.91 -13.63 -10.86
N VAL A 87 -9.73 -13.01 -10.93
CA VAL A 87 -9.26 -12.08 -9.89
C VAL A 87 -10.17 -10.85 -9.80
N MET A 88 -10.73 -10.37 -10.92
CA MET A 88 -11.76 -9.31 -10.93
C MET A 88 -12.98 -9.66 -10.09
N LYS A 89 -13.50 -10.88 -10.25
CA LYS A 89 -14.67 -11.33 -9.48
C LYS A 89 -14.31 -11.60 -8.02
N TYR A 90 -13.15 -12.20 -7.78
CA TYR A 90 -12.64 -12.48 -6.43
C TYR A 90 -12.48 -11.18 -5.62
N ARG A 91 -11.79 -10.18 -6.18
CA ARG A 91 -11.62 -8.85 -5.55
C ARG A 91 -12.94 -8.11 -5.39
N ALA A 92 -13.81 -8.17 -6.41
CA ALA A 92 -15.13 -7.55 -6.30
C ALA A 92 -15.94 -8.11 -5.13
N ALA A 93 -15.91 -9.44 -4.92
CA ALA A 93 -16.53 -10.06 -3.75
C ALA A 93 -15.91 -9.59 -2.44
N GLN A 94 -14.57 -9.52 -2.36
CA GLN A 94 -13.85 -9.02 -1.16
C GLN A 94 -14.14 -7.54 -0.83
N PHE A 95 -14.51 -6.74 -1.83
CA PHE A 95 -14.86 -5.33 -1.67
C PHE A 95 -16.37 -5.09 -1.62
N GLY A 96 -17.19 -6.13 -1.77
CA GLY A 96 -18.65 -6.01 -1.79
C GLY A 96 -19.18 -5.30 -3.05
N TYR A 97 -18.42 -5.27 -4.14
CA TYR A 97 -18.89 -4.71 -5.40
C TYR A 97 -19.85 -5.66 -6.10
N PRO A 98 -21.06 -5.21 -6.48
CA PRO A 98 -21.99 -6.04 -7.23
C PRO A 98 -21.40 -6.43 -8.59
N ILE A 99 -21.79 -7.60 -9.09
CA ILE A 99 -21.44 -8.05 -10.44
C ILE A 99 -22.65 -7.83 -11.34
N GLU A 100 -22.50 -6.96 -12.34
CA GLU A 100 -23.52 -6.68 -13.35
C GLU A 100 -22.98 -7.06 -14.73
N ASN A 101 -23.78 -7.80 -15.51
CA ASN A 101 -23.39 -8.27 -16.85
C ASN A 101 -22.02 -8.99 -16.89
N GLY A 102 -21.66 -9.67 -15.79
CA GLY A 102 -20.41 -10.42 -15.66
C GLY A 102 -19.16 -9.58 -15.33
N LEU A 103 -19.33 -8.28 -15.02
CA LEU A 103 -18.25 -7.37 -14.64
C LEU A 103 -18.58 -6.66 -13.31
N PRO A 104 -17.58 -6.25 -12.51
CA PRO A 104 -17.80 -5.45 -11.31
C PRO A 104 -18.43 -4.09 -11.63
N ALA A 105 -19.56 -3.80 -10.99
CA ALA A 105 -20.22 -2.51 -11.03
C ALA A 105 -19.66 -1.63 -9.90
N ILE A 106 -18.74 -0.74 -10.28
CA ILE A 106 -18.04 0.15 -9.36
C ILE A 106 -18.56 1.56 -9.59
N THR A 107 -18.88 2.24 -8.50
CA THR A 107 -19.34 3.64 -8.48
C THR A 107 -18.22 4.55 -7.99
N PRO A 108 -18.22 5.84 -8.35
CA PRO A 108 -17.28 6.81 -7.77
C PRO A 108 -17.32 6.81 -6.24
N GLU A 109 -18.50 6.65 -5.65
CA GLU A 109 -18.71 6.62 -4.21
C GLU A 109 -18.09 5.36 -3.57
N SER A 110 -18.20 4.20 -4.24
CA SER A 110 -17.62 2.94 -3.78
C SER A 110 -16.11 2.80 -4.05
N ARG A 111 -15.52 3.70 -4.85
CA ARG A 111 -14.08 3.75 -5.10
C ARG A 111 -13.32 4.27 -3.87
N ASN A 112 -13.93 5.16 -3.11
CA ASN A 112 -13.31 5.81 -1.94
C ASN A 112 -13.33 4.96 -0.66
N HIS A 113 -13.75 3.69 -0.68
CA HIS A 113 -13.71 2.83 0.51
C HIS A 113 -12.31 2.75 1.16
N PHE A 114 -11.24 3.01 0.38
CA PHE A 114 -9.84 3.01 0.85
C PHE A 114 -9.21 4.39 0.97
N ASN A 115 -9.86 5.46 0.47
CA ASN A 115 -9.33 6.79 0.66
C ASN A 115 -9.68 7.29 2.07
N ARG A 116 -8.73 7.11 2.99
CA ARG A 116 -8.87 7.47 4.40
C ARG A 116 -8.72 8.97 4.63
N SER A 117 -8.04 9.67 3.73
CA SER A 117 -7.73 11.09 3.83
C SER A 117 -8.92 11.94 3.37
N LYS A 118 -9.26 12.96 4.15
CA LYS A 118 -10.21 14.01 3.74
C LYS A 118 -9.49 15.23 3.17
N LEU A 119 -8.16 15.20 3.14
CA LEU A 119 -7.29 16.26 2.66
C LEU A 119 -7.05 16.09 1.15
N GLU A 120 -7.52 17.07 0.40
CA GLU A 120 -7.27 17.19 -1.03
C GLU A 120 -6.28 18.33 -1.26
N ILE A 121 -5.04 17.96 -1.59
CA ILE A 121 -4.04 18.92 -2.06
C ILE A 121 -4.15 18.95 -3.58
N GLY A 122 -4.51 20.12 -4.14
CA GLY A 122 -4.66 20.30 -5.58
C GLY A 122 -3.41 19.82 -6.31
N ASN A 123 -3.56 18.79 -7.15
CA ASN A 123 -2.44 18.19 -7.87
C ASN A 123 -2.06 19.07 -9.06
N ASN A 124 -1.43 20.21 -8.79
CA ASN A 124 -0.91 21.14 -9.81
C ASN A 124 0.22 20.50 -10.67
N TRP A 125 0.62 19.27 -10.34
CA TRP A 125 1.66 18.50 -11.01
C TRP A 125 1.14 17.31 -11.82
N ALA A 126 -0.14 16.92 -11.67
CA ALA A 126 -0.72 15.88 -12.50
C ALA A 126 -0.80 16.34 -13.96
N THR A 127 -0.28 15.51 -14.87
CA THR A 127 -0.36 15.74 -16.32
C THR A 127 -1.74 15.39 -16.90
N HIS A 128 -2.59 14.74 -16.10
CA HIS A 128 -3.94 14.27 -16.43
C HIS A 128 -4.95 14.74 -15.35
N PRO A 129 -6.21 15.03 -15.71
CA PRO A 129 -7.27 15.29 -14.74
C PRO A 129 -7.62 14.01 -13.98
N SER A 130 -8.18 14.14 -12.77
CA SER A 130 -8.69 12.98 -12.05
C SER A 130 -9.93 12.42 -12.74
N ASP A 131 -10.25 11.15 -12.49
CA ASP A 131 -11.48 10.55 -13.00
C ASP A 131 -12.73 11.24 -12.44
N GLU A 132 -12.67 11.76 -11.21
CA GLU A 132 -13.75 12.56 -10.62
C GLU A 132 -13.98 13.86 -11.42
N ASP A 133 -12.91 14.57 -11.78
CA ASP A 133 -12.98 15.76 -12.63
C ASP A 133 -13.56 15.41 -14.01
N ARG A 134 -13.14 14.28 -14.58
CA ARG A 134 -13.59 13.78 -15.90
C ARG A 134 -15.08 13.42 -15.87
N ILE A 135 -15.53 12.69 -14.85
CA ILE A 135 -16.94 12.32 -14.67
C ILE A 135 -17.79 13.57 -14.41
N ALA A 136 -17.32 14.51 -13.58
CA ALA A 136 -18.01 15.77 -13.35
C ALA A 136 -18.16 16.59 -14.64
N ARG A 137 -17.10 16.62 -15.48
CA ARG A 137 -17.14 17.26 -16.79
C ARG A 137 -18.18 16.59 -17.70
N ILE A 138 -18.18 15.27 -17.81
CA ILE A 138 -19.19 14.53 -18.61
C ILE A 138 -20.61 14.84 -18.14
N LYS A 139 -20.86 14.82 -16.82
CA LYS A 139 -22.16 15.15 -16.23
C LYS A 139 -22.59 16.59 -16.55
N SER A 140 -21.65 17.53 -16.57
CA SER A 140 -21.92 18.94 -16.91
C SER A 140 -22.36 19.15 -18.37
N LEU A 141 -22.03 18.23 -19.28
CA LEU A 141 -22.39 18.34 -20.70
C LEU A 141 -23.87 18.04 -20.97
N GLN A 142 -24.61 17.46 -20.00
CA GLN A 142 -26.05 17.15 -20.11
C GLN A 142 -26.43 16.40 -21.40
N LEU A 143 -25.59 15.44 -21.80
CA LEU A 143 -25.82 14.63 -22.99
C LEU A 143 -27.01 13.68 -22.80
N GLU A 144 -27.75 13.42 -23.87
CA GLU A 144 -28.85 12.44 -23.86
C GLU A 144 -28.34 11.02 -23.60
N ALA A 145 -29.14 10.22 -22.88
CA ALA A 145 -28.86 8.81 -22.68
C ALA A 145 -28.89 8.06 -24.03
N ARG A 146 -27.96 7.10 -24.18
CA ARG A 146 -27.90 6.20 -25.34
C ARG A 146 -28.29 4.79 -24.90
N PRO A 147 -28.82 3.95 -25.82
CA PRO A 147 -29.04 2.54 -25.54
C PRO A 147 -27.72 1.84 -25.18
N GLU A 148 -27.73 1.10 -24.08
CA GLU A 148 -26.54 0.38 -23.62
C GLU A 148 -26.38 -0.96 -24.35
N ASN A 149 -25.15 -1.27 -24.74
CA ASN A 149 -24.76 -2.61 -25.17
C ASN A 149 -23.91 -3.26 -24.08
N ASN A 150 -24.54 -4.18 -23.35
CA ASN A 150 -23.91 -4.88 -22.23
C ASN A 150 -23.17 -6.16 -22.64
N SER A 151 -22.96 -6.37 -23.94
CA SER A 151 -22.17 -7.49 -24.44
C SER A 151 -20.70 -7.32 -24.06
N HIS A 152 -20.04 -8.42 -23.68
CA HIS A 152 -18.63 -8.40 -23.31
C HIS A 152 -17.75 -7.92 -24.50
N ALA A 153 -16.85 -6.97 -24.29
CA ALA A 153 -16.06 -6.36 -25.36
C ALA A 153 -15.20 -7.38 -26.15
N MET A 154 -14.83 -8.50 -25.52
CA MET A 154 -14.14 -9.61 -26.21
C MET A 154 -14.91 -10.20 -27.39
N THR A 155 -16.24 -10.00 -27.44
CA THR A 155 -17.07 -10.41 -28.58
C THR A 155 -16.79 -9.58 -29.85
N LEU A 156 -16.11 -8.44 -29.73
CA LEU A 156 -15.68 -7.62 -30.86
C LEU A 156 -14.43 -8.19 -31.56
N LEU A 157 -13.71 -9.13 -30.93
CA LEU A 157 -12.52 -9.73 -31.51
C LEU A 157 -12.90 -10.83 -32.52
N LYS A 158 -12.46 -10.68 -33.77
CA LYS A 158 -12.75 -11.62 -34.86
C LYS A 158 -12.15 -13.01 -34.63
N ASP A 159 -10.91 -13.05 -34.13
CA ASP A 159 -10.19 -14.29 -33.77
C ASP A 159 -9.57 -14.08 -32.38
N ARG A 160 -10.40 -14.30 -31.37
CA ARG A 160 -10.04 -14.07 -29.98
C ARG A 160 -8.84 -14.93 -29.58
N GLU A 161 -8.89 -16.24 -29.82
CA GLU A 161 -7.85 -17.18 -29.39
C GLU A 161 -6.48 -16.87 -30.01
N ALA A 162 -6.44 -16.55 -31.31
CA ALA A 162 -5.20 -16.16 -31.96
C ALA A 162 -4.66 -14.82 -31.43
N THR A 163 -5.55 -13.87 -31.13
CA THR A 163 -5.18 -12.56 -30.56
C THR A 163 -4.59 -12.73 -29.15
N GLU A 164 -5.26 -13.49 -28.29
CA GLU A 164 -4.78 -13.78 -26.93
C GLU A 164 -3.42 -14.48 -26.97
N SER A 165 -3.25 -15.49 -27.83
CA SER A 165 -1.99 -16.21 -28.01
C SER A 165 -0.85 -15.30 -28.44
N LYS A 166 -1.12 -14.33 -29.35
CA LYS A 166 -0.14 -13.35 -29.80
C LYS A 166 0.29 -12.41 -28.66
N ILE A 167 -0.66 -11.97 -27.83
CA ILE A 167 -0.36 -11.13 -26.65
C ILE A 167 0.58 -11.87 -25.70
N ILE A 168 0.28 -13.13 -25.38
CA ILE A 168 1.12 -13.95 -24.50
C ILE A 168 2.50 -14.17 -25.09
N SER A 169 2.59 -14.45 -26.40
CA SER A 169 3.90 -14.57 -27.06
C SER A 169 4.73 -13.29 -26.96
N LEU A 170 4.11 -12.11 -27.06
CA LEU A 170 4.81 -10.83 -26.92
C LEU A 170 5.26 -10.59 -25.48
N LEU A 171 4.40 -10.82 -24.50
CA LEU A 171 4.70 -10.64 -23.08
C LEU A 171 5.92 -11.46 -22.64
N TYR A 172 6.06 -12.69 -23.14
CA TYR A 172 7.15 -13.59 -22.77
C TYR A 172 8.33 -13.60 -23.76
N SER A 173 8.32 -12.74 -24.79
CA SER A 173 9.33 -12.77 -25.87
C SER A 173 10.76 -12.44 -25.40
N HIS A 174 10.89 -11.75 -24.27
CA HIS A 174 12.16 -11.37 -23.67
C HIS A 174 12.52 -12.16 -22.40
N VAL A 175 11.70 -13.17 -22.04
CA VAL A 175 11.98 -14.01 -20.87
C VAL A 175 12.96 -15.11 -21.26
N THR A 176 14.05 -15.22 -20.48
CA THR A 176 15.04 -16.29 -20.63
C THR A 176 14.67 -17.43 -19.69
N TRP A 177 14.30 -18.57 -20.26
CA TRP A 177 13.91 -19.77 -19.51
C TRP A 177 15.13 -20.63 -19.19
N THR A 178 15.22 -21.11 -17.95
CA THR A 178 16.32 -21.96 -17.47
C THR A 178 16.03 -23.45 -17.60
N GLY A 179 14.77 -23.81 -17.86
CA GLY A 179 14.29 -25.19 -17.93
C GLY A 179 13.10 -25.39 -18.88
N ILE A 180 12.42 -26.52 -18.73
CA ILE A 180 11.24 -26.87 -19.55
C ILE A 180 10.08 -25.99 -19.12
N VAL A 181 9.52 -25.25 -20.08
CA VAL A 181 8.38 -24.37 -19.82
C VAL A 181 7.09 -25.18 -19.70
N THR A 182 6.39 -25.01 -18.58
CA THR A 182 5.07 -25.63 -18.33
C THR A 182 3.95 -24.61 -18.43
N ILE A 183 2.79 -25.05 -18.91
CA ILE A 183 1.61 -24.22 -19.05
C ILE A 183 0.77 -24.31 -17.78
N HIS A 184 0.58 -23.16 -17.14
CA HIS A 184 -0.28 -22.99 -15.97
C HIS A 184 -1.73 -22.79 -16.41
N ASN A 185 -2.59 -23.73 -16.06
CA ASN A 185 -4.02 -23.66 -16.39
C ASN A 185 -4.85 -23.10 -15.23
N MET A 186 -6.15 -22.85 -15.48
CA MET A 186 -7.04 -22.27 -14.46
C MET A 186 -7.23 -23.13 -13.21
N ALA A 187 -7.23 -24.46 -13.35
CA ALA A 187 -7.41 -25.37 -12.21
C ALA A 187 -6.21 -25.38 -11.26
N GLU A 188 -5.03 -24.98 -11.75
CA GLU A 188 -3.83 -24.79 -10.96
C GLU A 188 -3.76 -23.35 -10.42
N PHE A 189 -4.10 -22.36 -11.26
CA PHE A 189 -4.02 -20.94 -10.93
C PHE A 189 -4.92 -20.52 -9.78
N GLU A 190 -6.21 -20.88 -9.82
CA GLU A 190 -7.19 -20.44 -8.82
C GLU A 190 -6.79 -20.83 -7.38
N PRO A 191 -6.52 -22.11 -7.05
CA PRO A 191 -6.15 -22.48 -5.69
C PRO A 191 -4.79 -21.90 -5.28
N GLU A 192 -3.83 -21.79 -6.20
CA GLU A 192 -2.52 -21.22 -5.89
C GLU A 192 -2.59 -19.71 -5.63
N PHE A 193 -3.36 -18.98 -6.42
CA PHE A 193 -3.58 -17.54 -6.23
C PHE A 193 -4.28 -17.26 -4.90
N ILE A 194 -5.36 -17.99 -4.60
CA ILE A 194 -6.07 -17.87 -3.31
C ILE A 194 -5.13 -18.22 -2.14
N MET A 195 -4.31 -19.27 -2.28
CA MET A 195 -3.37 -19.66 -1.23
C MET A 195 -2.33 -18.57 -0.95
N LEU A 196 -1.74 -17.97 -1.99
CA LEU A 196 -0.78 -16.88 -1.85
C LEU A 196 -1.43 -15.64 -1.23
N GLU A 197 -2.65 -15.31 -1.65
CA GLU A 197 -3.39 -14.18 -1.11
C GLU A 197 -3.72 -14.40 0.37
N LYS A 198 -4.22 -15.60 0.73
CA LYS A 198 -4.43 -16.01 2.12
C LYS A 198 -3.16 -16.06 2.93
N LYS A 199 -2.00 -16.32 2.34
CA LYS A 199 -0.70 -16.26 3.03
C LYS A 199 -0.33 -14.81 3.37
N GLY A 200 -0.67 -13.85 2.50
CA GLY A 200 -0.45 -12.41 2.71
C GLY A 200 -1.56 -11.67 3.46
N SER A 201 -2.68 -12.30 3.81
CA SER A 201 -3.81 -11.65 4.49
C SER A 201 -3.97 -12.09 5.95
N LEU A 202 -4.71 -11.27 6.72
CA LEU A 202 -5.18 -11.61 8.06
C LEU A 202 -6.53 -12.35 7.98
N PRO A 203 -6.93 -13.10 9.02
CA PRO A 203 -8.20 -13.82 9.00
C PRO A 203 -9.43 -12.92 8.79
N ASP A 204 -10.34 -13.33 7.89
CA ASP A 204 -11.52 -12.55 7.49
C ASP A 204 -12.46 -12.21 8.65
N VAL A 205 -12.41 -13.00 9.74
CA VAL A 205 -13.23 -12.82 10.94
C VAL A 205 -13.05 -11.45 11.60
N PHE A 206 -11.91 -10.80 11.36
CA PHE A 206 -11.61 -9.46 11.87
C PHE A 206 -12.12 -8.32 10.99
N ASN A 207 -12.76 -8.61 9.86
CA ASN A 207 -13.30 -7.61 8.94
C ASN A 207 -12.30 -6.47 8.61
N LYS A 208 -11.04 -6.83 8.37
CA LYS A 208 -9.92 -5.91 8.08
C LYS A 208 -9.57 -4.90 9.18
N TYR A 209 -10.15 -5.05 10.38
CA TYR A 209 -9.93 -4.15 11.52
C TYR A 209 -8.45 -4.00 11.87
N TYR A 210 -7.69 -5.10 11.77
CA TYR A 210 -6.27 -5.13 12.08
C TYR A 210 -5.37 -4.89 10.87
N ASP A 211 -5.83 -4.72 9.64
CA ASP A 211 -4.94 -4.72 8.46
C ASP A 211 -3.84 -3.64 8.58
N ASP A 212 -4.22 -2.45 9.04
CA ASP A 212 -3.37 -1.26 9.05
C ASP A 212 -2.98 -0.75 10.44
N ILE A 213 -3.45 -1.42 11.50
CA ILE A 213 -3.07 -1.10 12.87
C ILE A 213 -2.30 -2.25 13.51
N GLN A 214 -1.42 -1.91 14.45
CA GLN A 214 -0.78 -2.89 15.31
C GLN A 214 -1.79 -3.46 16.32
N VAL A 215 -1.58 -4.69 16.77
CA VAL A 215 -2.31 -5.24 17.92
C VAL A 215 -2.00 -4.38 19.15
N PRO A 216 -3.00 -3.71 19.75
CA PRO A 216 -2.75 -2.79 20.85
C PRO A 216 -2.23 -3.49 22.10
N HIS A 217 -1.48 -2.73 22.90
CA HIS A 217 -1.07 -3.21 24.20
C HIS A 217 -2.28 -3.44 25.11
N THR A 218 -2.22 -4.54 25.85
CA THR A 218 -3.22 -5.09 26.74
C THR A 218 -2.53 -5.59 28.00
N ASP A 219 -3.02 -5.15 29.14
CA ASP A 219 -2.65 -5.69 30.45
C ASP A 219 -3.57 -6.86 30.80
N PHE A 220 -3.11 -8.08 30.54
CA PHE A 220 -3.90 -9.27 30.84
C PHE A 220 -4.08 -9.52 32.34
N GLU A 221 -3.15 -9.07 33.19
CA GLU A 221 -3.29 -9.25 34.64
C GLU A 221 -4.41 -8.36 35.19
N ALA A 222 -4.48 -7.12 34.71
CA ALA A 222 -5.61 -6.23 35.01
C ALA A 222 -6.95 -6.78 34.50
N LEU A 223 -6.98 -7.37 33.29
CA LEU A 223 -8.19 -8.00 32.74
C LEU A 223 -8.64 -9.22 33.54
N LYS A 224 -7.71 -10.08 33.98
CA LYS A 224 -8.02 -11.24 34.81
C LYS A 224 -8.59 -10.84 36.18
N ALA A 225 -8.14 -9.73 36.73
CA ALA A 225 -8.61 -9.23 38.02
C ALA A 225 -10.02 -8.60 37.96
N ASN A 226 -10.51 -8.25 36.77
CA ASN A 226 -11.76 -7.52 36.60
C ASN A 226 -12.80 -8.31 35.76
N ASP A 227 -13.48 -9.24 36.41
CA ASP A 227 -14.55 -10.08 35.82
C ASP A 227 -15.71 -9.26 35.24
N SER A 228 -15.86 -7.98 35.63
CA SER A 228 -16.97 -7.11 35.20
C SER A 228 -16.82 -6.55 33.77
N ILE A 229 -15.63 -6.63 33.15
CA ILE A 229 -15.38 -6.21 31.76
C ILE A 229 -15.97 -7.24 30.76
N LEU A 230 -16.27 -8.46 31.22
CA LEU A 230 -16.74 -9.57 30.39
C LEU A 230 -18.23 -9.45 30.06
N THR A 231 -18.56 -8.52 29.16
CA THR A 231 -19.90 -8.44 28.57
C THR A 231 -20.14 -9.58 27.57
N GLU A 232 -21.39 -10.06 27.49
CA GLU A 232 -21.83 -10.93 26.41
C GLU A 232 -21.85 -10.11 25.10
N THR A 233 -20.73 -10.13 24.38
CA THR A 233 -20.57 -9.51 23.06
C THR A 233 -20.28 -10.61 22.03
N THR A 234 -20.66 -10.35 20.78
CA THR A 234 -20.38 -11.22 19.63
C THR A 234 -19.21 -10.71 18.79
N ILE A 235 -18.58 -11.60 18.02
CA ILE A 235 -17.46 -11.21 17.15
C ILE A 235 -17.91 -10.22 16.06
N GLU A 236 -19.14 -10.34 15.58
CA GLU A 236 -19.74 -9.43 14.60
C GLU A 236 -19.90 -8.01 15.14
N GLU A 237 -20.13 -7.84 16.44
CA GLU A 237 -20.22 -6.53 17.09
C GLU A 237 -18.83 -5.91 17.26
N LEU A 238 -17.84 -6.70 17.70
CA LEU A 238 -16.45 -6.28 17.91
C LEU A 238 -15.79 -5.76 16.63
N PHE A 239 -16.09 -6.41 15.50
CA PHE A 239 -15.56 -6.10 14.17
C PHE A 239 -16.64 -5.59 13.21
N SER A 240 -17.69 -4.99 13.76
CA SER A 240 -18.77 -4.40 12.95
C SER A 240 -18.23 -3.30 12.02
N PRO A 241 -18.93 -3.02 10.89
CA PRO A 241 -18.52 -1.96 9.98
C PRO A 241 -18.29 -0.60 10.67
N LEU A 242 -19.05 -0.31 11.73
CA LEU A 242 -18.87 0.90 12.53
C LEU A 242 -17.52 0.92 13.26
N LYS A 243 -17.12 -0.20 13.89
CA LYS A 243 -15.84 -0.32 14.61
C LYS A 243 -14.66 -0.24 13.66
N VAL A 244 -14.74 -0.91 12.51
CA VAL A 244 -13.74 -0.82 11.44
C VAL A 244 -13.65 0.61 10.90
N SER A 245 -14.79 1.29 10.69
CA SER A 245 -14.80 2.69 10.24
C SER A 245 -14.10 3.63 11.20
N ARG A 246 -14.14 3.38 12.52
CA ARG A 246 -13.40 4.19 13.51
C ARG A 246 -11.89 4.03 13.38
N VAL A 247 -11.41 2.81 13.11
CA VAL A 247 -9.99 2.58 12.83
C VAL A 247 -9.54 3.34 11.57
N TYR A 248 -10.33 3.27 10.49
CA TYR A 248 -10.02 4.02 9.27
C TYR A 248 -10.09 5.54 9.45
N GLU A 249 -11.03 6.03 10.28
CA GLU A 249 -11.10 7.44 10.65
C GLU A 249 -9.85 7.87 11.42
N GLN A 250 -9.35 7.05 12.36
CA GLN A 250 -8.10 7.32 13.08
C GLN A 250 -6.93 7.47 12.11
N LEU A 251 -6.72 6.48 11.24
CA LEU A 251 -5.62 6.46 10.28
C LEU A 251 -5.69 7.64 9.30
N GLY A 252 -6.90 7.96 8.82
CA GLY A 252 -7.15 9.11 7.97
C GLY A 252 -6.77 10.43 8.63
N LEU A 253 -7.20 10.63 9.88
CA LEU A 253 -6.86 11.81 10.67
C LEU A 253 -5.35 11.92 10.92
N GLU A 254 -4.66 10.82 11.24
CA GLU A 254 -3.20 10.81 11.44
C GLU A 254 -2.46 11.23 10.17
N GLN A 255 -2.85 10.67 9.02
CA GLN A 255 -2.29 11.03 7.71
C GLN A 255 -2.57 12.48 7.33
N ASP A 256 -3.81 12.94 7.54
CA ASP A 256 -4.23 14.32 7.28
C ASP A 256 -3.43 15.31 8.13
N ILE A 257 -3.30 15.04 9.44
CA ILE A 257 -2.55 15.88 10.36
C ILE A 257 -1.06 15.92 9.99
N ALA A 258 -0.45 14.78 9.65
CA ALA A 258 0.94 14.73 9.19
C ALA A 258 1.15 15.60 7.94
N SER A 259 0.26 15.47 6.95
CA SER A 259 0.32 16.25 5.72
C SER A 259 0.10 17.75 5.96
N LEU A 260 -0.83 18.11 6.85
CA LEU A 260 -1.08 19.49 7.24
C LEU A 260 0.09 20.10 8.02
N ASN A 261 0.80 19.32 8.82
CA ASN A 261 2.01 19.77 9.51
C ASN A 261 3.10 20.16 8.50
N GLU A 262 3.29 19.38 7.45
CA GLU A 262 4.23 19.72 6.37
C GLU A 262 3.82 21.00 5.61
N ILE A 263 2.51 21.21 5.40
CA ILE A 263 1.98 22.45 4.81
C ILE A 263 2.26 23.64 5.74
N ALA A 264 1.99 23.50 7.04
CA ALA A 264 2.20 24.54 8.03
C ALA A 264 3.68 24.92 8.19
N GLN A 265 4.59 23.95 8.04
CA GLN A 265 6.04 24.17 8.08
C GLN A 265 6.61 24.77 6.78
N GLY A 266 5.80 24.86 5.72
CA GLY A 266 6.21 25.39 4.42
C GLY A 266 7.05 24.41 3.59
N SER A 267 7.11 23.13 3.98
CA SER A 267 7.74 22.06 3.19
C SER A 267 7.12 21.95 1.80
N TYR A 268 5.80 22.20 1.71
CA TYR A 268 5.07 22.32 0.46
C TYR A 268 4.74 23.77 0.14
N LYS A 269 5.23 24.29 -0.99
CA LYS A 269 4.87 25.62 -1.50
C LYS A 269 3.48 25.61 -2.16
N ILE A 270 2.44 25.32 -1.40
CA ILE A 270 1.04 25.40 -1.84
C ILE A 270 0.35 26.61 -1.19
N ARG A 271 -0.57 27.24 -1.93
CA ARG A 271 -1.29 28.44 -1.48
C ARG A 271 -2.56 28.07 -0.70
N ASP A 272 -3.27 27.07 -1.20
CA ASP A 272 -4.53 26.59 -0.66
C ASP A 272 -4.62 25.06 -0.77
N PHE A 273 -5.55 24.49 0.00
CA PHE A 273 -5.93 23.08 -0.02
C PHE A 273 -7.41 22.94 0.28
N VAL A 274 -7.99 21.77 0.00
CA VAL A 274 -9.37 21.44 0.34
C VAL A 274 -9.37 20.38 1.42
N TYR A 275 -10.21 20.53 2.43
CA TYR A 275 -10.39 19.54 3.49
C TYR A 275 -11.88 19.32 3.72
N ALA A 276 -12.33 18.06 3.58
CA ALA A 276 -13.74 17.68 3.69
C ALA A 276 -14.67 18.57 2.83
N GLY A 277 -14.25 18.87 1.60
CA GLY A 277 -15.00 19.70 0.64
C GLY A 277 -14.95 21.22 0.90
N ARG A 278 -14.27 21.68 1.96
CA ARG A 278 -14.09 23.12 2.24
C ARG A 278 -12.67 23.57 1.89
N ARG A 279 -12.53 24.71 1.23
CA ARG A 279 -11.23 25.31 0.88
C ARG A 279 -10.62 26.07 2.06
N TYR A 280 -9.32 25.92 2.25
CA TYR A 280 -8.49 26.55 3.28
C TYR A 280 -7.24 27.16 2.65
N ASN A 281 -6.71 28.25 3.23
CA ASN A 281 -5.38 28.73 2.89
C ASN A 281 -4.32 27.97 3.71
N SER A 282 -3.07 27.97 3.25
CA SER A 282 -1.95 27.36 4.01
C SER A 282 -1.82 27.92 5.44
N GLU A 283 -2.16 29.20 5.63
CA GLU A 283 -2.16 29.87 6.94
C GLU A 283 -3.24 29.35 7.90
N ASP A 284 -4.30 28.74 7.39
CA ASP A 284 -5.39 28.17 8.20
C ASP A 284 -5.02 26.76 8.73
N ALA A 285 -3.95 26.14 8.22
CA ALA A 285 -3.56 24.78 8.58
C ALA A 285 -3.34 24.57 10.09
N PRO A 286 -2.63 25.45 10.84
CA PRO A 286 -2.46 25.28 12.28
C PRO A 286 -3.78 25.24 13.06
N GLY A 287 -4.77 26.06 12.66
CA GLY A 287 -6.09 26.09 13.28
C GLY A 287 -6.87 24.80 13.02
N LEU A 288 -6.80 24.27 11.79
CA LEU A 288 -7.40 23.00 11.42
C LEU A 288 -6.75 21.83 12.16
N ILE A 289 -5.42 21.76 12.20
CA ILE A 289 -4.65 20.74 12.93
C ILE A 289 -5.10 20.64 14.39
N LYS A 290 -5.31 21.78 15.06
CA LYS A 290 -5.77 21.78 16.46
C LYS A 290 -7.13 21.09 16.63
N ASN A 291 -8.07 21.36 15.73
CA ASN A 291 -9.40 20.74 15.77
C ASN A 291 -9.33 19.25 15.43
N LEU A 292 -8.56 18.88 14.42
CA LEU A 292 -8.39 17.48 14.02
C LEU A 292 -7.72 16.65 15.12
N ASN A 293 -6.76 17.20 15.87
CA ASN A 293 -6.18 16.50 17.02
C ASN A 293 -7.21 16.20 18.11
N ILE A 294 -8.15 17.10 18.40
CA ILE A 294 -9.22 16.84 19.37
C ILE A 294 -10.09 15.66 18.91
N THR A 295 -10.47 15.65 17.63
CA THR A 295 -11.22 14.53 17.03
C THR A 295 -10.40 13.25 17.04
N LEU A 296 -9.10 13.32 16.71
CA LEU A 296 -8.20 12.17 16.70
C LEU A 296 -8.12 11.52 18.09
N GLU A 297 -7.97 12.31 19.15
CA GLU A 297 -7.91 11.77 20.52
C GLU A 297 -9.23 11.09 20.93
N GLN A 298 -10.38 11.64 20.53
CA GLN A 298 -11.67 10.99 20.75
C GLN A 298 -11.78 9.65 20.02
N VAL A 299 -11.42 9.63 18.73
CA VAL A 299 -11.46 8.40 17.92
C VAL A 299 -10.46 7.36 18.43
N LYS A 300 -9.26 7.78 18.86
CA LYS A 300 -8.27 6.90 19.51
C LYS A 300 -8.83 6.29 20.79
N SER A 301 -9.55 7.06 21.60
CA SER A 301 -10.24 6.54 22.79
C SER A 301 -11.29 5.49 22.42
N ASP A 302 -12.16 5.79 21.45
CA ASP A 302 -13.19 4.85 20.97
C ASP A 302 -12.58 3.51 20.49
N VAL A 303 -11.46 3.59 19.75
CA VAL A 303 -10.71 2.42 19.25
C VAL A 303 -10.06 1.67 20.41
N ALA A 304 -9.41 2.37 21.35
CA ALA A 304 -8.79 1.77 22.53
C ALA A 304 -9.81 1.03 23.41
N ASP A 305 -10.98 1.62 23.65
CA ASP A 305 -12.06 1.00 24.42
C ASP A 305 -12.54 -0.28 23.73
N ASN A 306 -12.72 -0.25 22.41
CA ASN A 306 -13.08 -1.45 21.64
C ASN A 306 -12.02 -2.55 21.77
N ASN A 307 -10.74 -2.17 21.71
CA ASN A 307 -9.62 -3.10 21.82
C ASN A 307 -9.53 -3.75 23.20
N GLN A 308 -9.85 -3.02 24.28
CA GLN A 308 -9.93 -3.62 25.62
C GLN A 308 -11.02 -4.69 25.68
N ILE A 309 -12.19 -4.43 25.08
CA ILE A 309 -13.28 -5.40 25.01
C ILE A 309 -12.87 -6.62 24.16
N ILE A 310 -12.21 -6.41 23.01
CA ILE A 310 -11.68 -7.49 22.16
C ILE A 310 -10.71 -8.37 22.95
N SER A 311 -9.76 -7.77 23.66
CA SER A 311 -8.79 -8.50 24.47
C SER A 311 -9.43 -9.32 25.58
N ALA A 312 -10.43 -8.76 26.27
CA ALA A 312 -11.19 -9.46 27.30
C ALA A 312 -11.99 -10.63 26.71
N TYR A 313 -12.61 -10.41 25.55
CA TYR A 313 -13.36 -11.44 24.81
C TYR A 313 -12.47 -12.63 24.44
N PHE A 314 -11.34 -12.40 23.77
CA PHE A 314 -10.46 -13.48 23.35
C PHE A 314 -9.72 -14.16 24.50
N LEU A 315 -9.44 -13.45 25.61
CA LEU A 315 -8.91 -14.09 26.81
C LEU A 315 -9.91 -15.10 27.41
N LYS A 316 -11.20 -14.74 27.46
CA LYS A 316 -12.27 -15.66 27.92
C LYS A 316 -12.40 -16.87 26.99
N ARG A 317 -12.30 -16.66 25.67
CA ARG A 317 -12.34 -17.75 24.69
C ARG A 317 -11.12 -18.68 24.83
N ALA A 318 -9.92 -18.13 24.94
CA ALA A 318 -8.70 -18.90 25.16
C ALA A 318 -8.81 -19.78 26.42
N LYS A 319 -9.35 -19.24 27.52
CA LYS A 319 -9.67 -19.99 28.74
C LYS A 319 -10.63 -21.15 28.50
N SER A 320 -11.72 -20.91 27.76
CA SER A 320 -12.70 -21.96 27.44
C SER A 320 -12.15 -23.07 26.53
N CYS A 321 -11.08 -22.78 25.79
CA CYS A 321 -10.40 -23.72 24.89
C CYS A 321 -9.12 -24.33 25.49
N ASP A 322 -8.81 -24.07 26.77
CA ASP A 322 -7.57 -24.52 27.44
C ASP A 322 -6.27 -24.06 26.71
N LYS A 323 -6.31 -22.88 26.11
CA LYS A 323 -5.23 -22.26 25.32
C LYS A 323 -4.79 -20.90 25.86
N GLU A 324 -5.07 -20.60 27.12
CA GLU A 324 -4.74 -19.29 27.74
C GLU A 324 -3.24 -18.99 27.71
N ASP A 325 -2.40 -19.95 28.11
CA ASP A 325 -0.94 -19.76 28.15
C ASP A 325 -0.35 -19.55 26.74
N GLU A 326 -0.83 -20.31 25.75
CA GLU A 326 -0.43 -20.17 24.35
C GLU A 326 -0.82 -18.77 23.81
N TYR A 327 -2.05 -18.33 24.10
CA TYR A 327 -2.57 -17.03 23.70
C TYR A 327 -1.73 -15.88 24.28
N VAL A 328 -1.45 -15.90 25.58
CA VAL A 328 -0.64 -14.86 26.25
C VAL A 328 0.80 -14.90 25.75
N SER A 329 1.37 -16.09 25.52
CA SER A 329 2.72 -16.25 24.98
C SER A 329 2.88 -15.66 23.57
N LEU A 330 1.95 -15.96 22.66
CA LEU A 330 1.96 -15.42 21.30
C LEU A 330 1.72 -13.91 21.27
N TYR A 331 0.83 -13.40 22.12
CA TYR A 331 0.64 -11.96 22.29
C TYR A 331 1.95 -11.29 22.72
N ASN A 332 2.61 -11.80 23.77
CA ASN A 332 3.86 -11.23 24.27
C ASN A 332 4.96 -11.28 23.22
N THR A 333 5.04 -12.37 22.45
CA THR A 333 5.97 -12.50 21.31
C THR A 333 5.71 -11.40 20.28
N CYS A 334 4.45 -11.16 19.92
CA CYS A 334 4.06 -10.10 18.99
C CYS A 334 4.44 -8.70 19.52
N GLN A 335 4.13 -8.39 20.79
CA GLN A 335 4.44 -7.09 21.39
C GLN A 335 5.95 -6.84 21.54
N ASN A 336 6.71 -7.87 21.93
CA ASN A 336 8.17 -7.79 21.99
C ASN A 336 8.76 -7.49 20.62
N TYR A 337 8.25 -8.14 19.57
CA TYR A 337 8.68 -7.86 18.20
C TYR A 337 8.34 -6.43 17.76
N TYR A 338 7.18 -5.89 18.13
CA TYR A 338 6.82 -4.49 17.84
C TYR A 338 7.84 -3.51 18.44
N SER A 339 8.25 -3.75 19.69
CA SER A 339 9.26 -2.93 20.38
C SER A 339 10.62 -2.99 19.69
N GLU A 340 11.08 -4.20 19.33
CA GLU A 340 12.37 -4.38 18.65
C GLU A 340 12.35 -3.86 17.21
N TYR A 341 11.25 -4.05 16.48
CA TYR A 341 11.04 -3.50 15.15
C TYR A 341 11.21 -1.97 15.16
N ASN A 342 10.54 -1.26 16.08
CA ASN A 342 10.60 0.20 16.11
C ASN A 342 12.04 0.72 16.30
N LYS A 343 12.83 0.07 17.17
CA LYS A 343 14.25 0.43 17.39
C LYS A 343 15.09 0.20 16.14
N LYS A 344 14.96 -0.98 15.51
CA LYS A 344 15.70 -1.36 14.30
C LYS A 344 15.30 -0.47 13.11
N PHE A 345 14.01 -0.15 12.99
CA PHE A 345 13.48 0.73 11.96
C PHE A 345 13.98 2.17 12.12
N GLU A 346 14.11 2.69 13.35
CA GLU A 346 14.67 4.03 13.58
C GLU A 346 16.12 4.16 13.07
N VAL A 347 16.95 3.13 13.30
CA VAL A 347 18.33 3.07 12.79
C VAL A 347 18.34 3.08 11.26
N LEU A 348 17.46 2.28 10.64
CA LEU A 348 17.34 2.17 9.20
C LEU A 348 16.82 3.46 8.55
N ASP A 349 15.75 4.06 9.08
CA ASP A 349 15.17 5.32 8.63
C ASP A 349 16.21 6.45 8.69
N LYS A 350 16.99 6.50 9.78
CA LYS A 350 18.09 7.44 9.90
C LYS A 350 19.15 7.24 8.82
N MET A 351 19.49 5.99 8.48
CA MET A 351 20.43 5.70 7.39
C MET A 351 19.90 6.14 6.02
N PHE A 352 18.61 5.95 5.73
CA PHE A 352 18.00 6.49 4.50
C PHE A 352 18.09 8.03 4.44
N LYS A 353 17.81 8.72 5.55
CA LYS A 353 17.92 10.18 5.62
C LYS A 353 19.36 10.67 5.46
N LEU A 354 20.32 10.02 6.12
CA LEU A 354 21.75 10.37 6.05
C LEU A 354 22.35 10.13 4.66
N THR A 355 21.77 9.25 3.86
CA THR A 355 22.26 8.94 2.51
C THR A 355 21.49 9.65 1.41
N ALA A 356 20.48 10.46 1.73
CA ALA A 356 19.68 11.18 0.73
C ALA A 356 20.50 12.15 -0.15
N PHE A 357 21.58 12.71 0.40
CA PHE A 357 22.45 13.66 -0.32
C PHE A 357 23.14 13.05 -1.55
N THR A 358 23.24 11.72 -1.65
CA THR A 358 23.87 11.05 -2.81
C THR A 358 23.06 11.25 -4.10
N ALA A 359 21.77 11.61 -3.98
CA ALA A 359 20.90 11.95 -5.09
C ALA A 359 20.96 13.46 -5.48
N GLU A 360 21.71 14.27 -4.74
CA GLU A 360 21.76 15.72 -4.91
C GLU A 360 23.13 16.19 -5.42
N ALA A 361 23.14 17.29 -6.19
CA ALA A 361 24.37 17.93 -6.64
C ALA A 361 25.03 18.69 -5.48
N THR A 362 26.00 18.06 -4.83
CA THR A 362 26.75 18.60 -3.68
C THR A 362 28.24 18.72 -3.97
N THR A 363 28.95 19.59 -3.23
CA THR A 363 30.41 19.75 -3.37
C THR A 363 31.15 18.56 -2.79
N TYR A 364 32.33 18.21 -3.34
CA TYR A 364 33.13 17.08 -2.85
C TYR A 364 33.49 17.14 -1.36
N ASP A 365 33.75 18.34 -0.83
CA ASP A 365 34.02 18.53 0.60
C ASP A 365 32.79 18.15 1.45
N ALA A 366 31.61 18.69 1.08
CA ALA A 366 30.35 18.35 1.73
C ALA A 366 29.99 16.86 1.63
N ILE A 367 30.27 16.21 0.49
CA ILE A 367 30.09 14.75 0.31
C ILE A 367 30.96 14.00 1.32
N THR A 368 32.23 14.40 1.43
CA THR A 368 33.19 13.78 2.34
C THR A 368 32.75 13.93 3.79
N ASP A 369 32.33 15.13 4.18
CA ASP A 369 31.82 15.41 5.53
C ASP A 369 30.56 14.62 5.86
N ASN A 370 29.61 14.53 4.92
CA ASN A 370 28.37 13.75 5.11
C ASN A 370 28.68 12.26 5.29
N PHE A 371 29.63 11.71 4.54
CA PHE A 371 30.01 10.30 4.69
C PHE A 371 30.63 9.98 6.05
N VAL A 372 31.24 10.95 6.76
CA VAL A 372 31.71 10.73 8.14
C VAL A 372 30.55 10.29 9.04
N GLU A 373 29.39 10.94 8.93
CA GLU A 373 28.21 10.57 9.68
C GLU A 373 27.58 9.27 9.18
N VAL A 374 27.59 9.02 7.86
CA VAL A 374 27.15 7.73 7.29
C VAL A 374 27.96 6.58 7.87
N TYR A 375 29.29 6.65 7.86
CA TYR A 375 30.14 5.57 8.40
C TYR A 375 29.91 5.32 9.89
N ARG A 376 29.64 6.37 10.68
CA ARG A 376 29.32 6.22 12.11
C ARG A 376 28.04 5.43 12.33
N HIS A 377 27.01 5.73 11.56
CA HIS A 377 25.69 5.07 11.69
C HIS A 377 25.65 3.71 11.01
N GLU A 378 26.45 3.52 9.95
CA GLU A 378 26.59 2.24 9.26
C GLU A 378 27.09 1.15 10.21
N VAL A 379 28.02 1.47 11.12
CA VAL A 379 28.50 0.50 12.14
C VAL A 379 27.34 -0.01 13.01
N ILE A 380 26.40 0.87 13.36
CA ILE A 380 25.21 0.51 14.15
C ILE A 380 24.29 -0.36 13.29
N LEU A 381 23.99 0.06 12.06
CA LEU A 381 23.15 -0.70 11.14
C LEU A 381 23.70 -2.11 10.87
N LYS A 382 24.99 -2.24 10.61
CA LYS A 382 25.63 -3.55 10.34
C LYS A 382 25.54 -4.46 11.55
N LYS A 383 25.73 -3.93 12.76
CA LYS A 383 25.55 -4.69 13.99
C LYS A 383 24.11 -5.16 14.14
N ASP A 384 23.13 -4.30 13.87
CA ASP A 384 21.70 -4.63 13.98
C ASP A 384 21.29 -5.68 12.94
N ILE A 385 21.84 -5.63 11.73
CA ILE A 385 21.66 -6.64 10.67
C ILE A 385 22.22 -7.99 11.13
N LEU A 386 23.46 -8.03 11.65
CA LEU A 386 24.06 -9.29 12.12
C LEU A 386 23.25 -9.91 13.26
N GLN A 387 22.86 -9.09 14.24
CA GLN A 387 22.00 -9.56 15.34
C GLN A 387 20.67 -10.10 14.83
N PHE A 388 20.04 -9.39 13.88
CA PHE A 388 18.79 -9.82 13.27
C PHE A 388 18.87 -11.18 12.57
N ILE A 389 19.97 -11.45 11.86
CA ILE A 389 20.20 -12.73 11.17
C ILE A 389 20.47 -13.86 12.16
N GLU A 390 21.19 -13.58 13.24
CA GLU A 390 21.58 -14.56 14.26
C GLU A 390 20.45 -14.89 15.25
N GLU A 391 19.42 -14.04 15.33
CA GLU A 391 18.26 -14.23 16.20
C GLU A 391 17.50 -15.54 15.83
N PRO A 392 17.44 -16.54 16.73
CA PRO A 392 16.83 -17.85 16.43
C PRO A 392 15.36 -17.78 16.04
N VAL A 393 14.65 -16.73 16.48
CA VAL A 393 13.24 -16.50 16.14
C VAL A 393 13.04 -16.07 14.68
N ASN A 394 14.05 -15.44 14.07
CA ASN A 394 13.98 -14.95 12.69
C ASN A 394 14.47 -16.00 11.68
N ALA A 395 15.48 -16.79 12.06
CA ALA A 395 16.18 -17.74 11.18
C ALA A 395 15.27 -18.73 10.40
N PRO A 396 14.16 -19.27 10.94
CA PRO A 396 13.30 -20.18 10.19
C PRO A 396 12.54 -19.51 9.03
N SER A 397 12.38 -18.19 9.09
CA SER A 397 11.61 -17.43 8.09
C SER A 397 12.49 -16.79 7.02
N LEU A 398 13.77 -16.56 7.32
CA LEU A 398 14.72 -15.92 6.40
C LEU A 398 15.13 -16.87 5.29
N GLU A 399 15.09 -16.39 4.05
CA GLU A 399 15.61 -17.13 2.91
C GLU A 399 17.15 -17.19 2.96
N PRO A 400 17.78 -18.33 2.58
CA PRO A 400 19.23 -18.47 2.61
C PRO A 400 19.97 -17.39 1.79
N GLU A 401 19.47 -17.09 0.60
CA GLU A 401 20.06 -16.07 -0.28
C GLU A 401 19.99 -14.67 0.35
N ALA A 402 18.83 -14.31 0.92
CA ALA A 402 18.68 -13.03 1.61
C ALA A 402 19.63 -12.92 2.82
N THR A 403 19.80 -14.02 3.55
CA THR A 403 20.72 -14.12 4.68
C THR A 403 22.16 -13.87 4.23
N ASP A 404 22.59 -14.53 3.15
CA ASP A 404 23.94 -14.39 2.60
C ASP A 404 24.20 -12.97 2.08
N MET A 405 23.23 -12.33 1.43
CA MET A 405 23.34 -10.95 0.96
C MET A 405 23.49 -9.95 2.12
N LEU A 406 22.62 -10.04 3.14
CA LEU A 406 22.68 -9.16 4.30
C LEU A 406 23.99 -9.35 5.08
N LYS A 407 24.42 -10.60 5.26
CA LYS A 407 25.68 -10.94 5.92
C LYS A 407 26.89 -10.40 5.15
N SER A 408 26.91 -10.58 3.83
CA SER A 408 27.99 -10.10 2.95
C SER A 408 28.19 -8.59 3.08
N TYR A 409 27.11 -7.81 3.10
CA TYR A 409 27.18 -6.37 3.34
C TYR A 409 27.65 -6.04 4.77
N ALA A 410 27.09 -6.72 5.77
CA ALA A 410 27.37 -6.40 7.17
C ALA A 410 28.82 -6.72 7.59
N GLU A 411 29.46 -7.71 6.96
CA GLU A 411 30.86 -8.06 7.20
C GLU A 411 31.84 -7.27 6.32
N ALA A 412 31.37 -6.67 5.22
CA ALA A 412 32.20 -5.91 4.31
C ALA A 412 32.65 -4.55 4.88
N GLN A 413 33.82 -4.08 4.46
CA GLN A 413 34.30 -2.72 4.68
C GLN A 413 34.25 -1.96 3.36
N HIS A 414 33.27 -1.07 3.24
CA HIS A 414 33.04 -0.30 2.01
C HIS A 414 33.65 1.10 2.10
N ARG A 415 34.20 1.56 0.98
CA ARG A 415 34.54 2.97 0.77
C ARG A 415 33.62 3.52 -0.32
N TYR A 416 32.71 4.40 0.08
CA TYR A 416 31.66 4.93 -0.79
C TYR A 416 32.09 6.11 -1.66
N PHE A 417 33.15 6.81 -1.25
CA PHE A 417 33.67 7.98 -1.96
C PHE A 417 35.20 8.03 -1.88
N ASP A 418 35.84 8.27 -3.02
CA ASP A 418 37.31 8.33 -3.11
C ASP A 418 37.88 9.76 -3.01
N GLY A 419 37.01 10.76 -2.93
CA GLY A 419 37.35 12.19 -2.95
C GLY A 419 36.93 12.89 -4.24
N LYS A 420 36.58 12.13 -5.30
CA LYS A 420 36.13 12.66 -6.59
C LYS A 420 34.92 11.92 -7.15
N ASN A 421 34.88 10.60 -6.99
CA ASN A 421 33.84 9.74 -7.53
C ASN A 421 33.20 8.89 -6.42
N TYR A 422 31.92 8.60 -6.63
CA TYR A 422 31.23 7.59 -5.86
C TYR A 422 31.68 6.19 -6.29
N ASN A 423 31.66 5.26 -5.34
CA ASN A 423 31.78 3.84 -5.61
C ASN A 423 30.37 3.26 -5.74
N ASP A 424 29.89 3.19 -6.98
CA ASP A 424 28.51 2.76 -7.29
C ASP A 424 28.22 1.32 -6.85
N GLU A 425 29.22 0.43 -6.90
CA GLU A 425 29.08 -0.96 -6.46
C GLU A 425 28.89 -1.04 -4.93
N ALA A 426 29.71 -0.31 -4.17
CA ALA A 426 29.60 -0.25 -2.73
C ALA A 426 28.27 0.40 -2.30
N LEU A 427 27.89 1.52 -2.91
CA LEU A 427 26.60 2.17 -2.64
C LEU A 427 25.42 1.25 -3.01
N GLY A 428 25.51 0.55 -4.14
CA GLY A 428 24.54 -0.46 -4.55
C GLY A 428 24.35 -1.54 -3.51
N SER A 429 25.45 -2.12 -3.01
CA SER A 429 25.44 -3.12 -1.92
C SER A 429 24.75 -2.58 -0.65
N MET A 430 25.08 -1.35 -0.23
CA MET A 430 24.44 -0.69 0.91
C MET A 430 22.93 -0.53 0.73
N TYR A 431 22.49 0.04 -0.39
CA TYR A 431 21.06 0.25 -0.64
C TYR A 431 20.29 -1.06 -0.75
N GLN A 432 20.85 -2.06 -1.44
CA GLN A 432 20.25 -3.39 -1.53
C GLN A 432 20.08 -4.01 -0.15
N ALA A 433 21.11 -3.96 0.70
CA ALA A 433 21.02 -4.48 2.07
C ALA A 433 20.00 -3.71 2.92
N MET A 434 19.94 -2.38 2.82
CA MET A 434 18.96 -1.55 3.53
C MET A 434 17.51 -1.88 3.11
N HIS A 435 17.25 -2.01 1.81
CA HIS A 435 15.92 -2.37 1.30
C HIS A 435 15.53 -3.81 1.66
N LEU A 436 16.46 -4.75 1.56
CA LEU A 436 16.24 -6.14 1.93
C LEU A 436 15.98 -6.28 3.44
N TYR A 437 16.75 -5.55 4.26
CA TYR A 437 16.53 -5.51 5.70
C TYR A 437 15.17 -4.91 6.06
N ASN A 438 14.79 -3.80 5.40
CA ASN A 438 13.46 -3.21 5.57
C ASN A 438 12.35 -4.23 5.26
N TYR A 439 12.46 -4.93 4.13
CA TYR A 439 11.49 -5.93 3.72
C TYR A 439 11.32 -7.01 4.79
N TRP A 440 12.42 -7.59 5.26
CA TRP A 440 12.37 -8.68 6.24
C TRP A 440 11.87 -8.24 7.62
N LEU A 441 12.21 -7.02 8.07
CA LEU A 441 11.65 -6.44 9.29
C LEU A 441 10.12 -6.35 9.21
N ASN A 442 9.58 -5.86 8.08
CA ASN A 442 8.14 -5.72 7.88
C ASN A 442 7.44 -7.09 7.67
N TYR A 443 8.10 -8.02 6.97
CA TYR A 443 7.56 -9.36 6.76
C TYR A 443 7.40 -10.12 8.08
N LEU A 444 8.43 -10.14 8.92
CA LEU A 444 8.37 -10.81 10.22
C LEU A 444 7.38 -10.13 11.17
N LEU A 445 7.28 -8.79 11.14
CA LEU A 445 6.25 -8.05 11.86
C LEU A 445 4.85 -8.54 11.51
N PHE A 446 4.58 -8.72 10.21
CA PHE A 446 3.33 -9.29 9.71
C PHE A 446 3.15 -10.74 10.15
N CYS A 447 4.18 -11.59 10.06
CA CYS A 447 4.11 -13.00 10.46
C CYS A 447 3.75 -13.16 11.95
N HIS A 448 4.40 -12.42 12.86
CA HIS A 448 4.10 -12.49 14.29
C HIS A 448 2.67 -12.05 14.59
N LYS A 449 2.24 -10.95 13.99
CA LYS A 449 0.86 -10.46 14.08
C LYS A 449 -0.14 -11.49 13.57
N LYS A 450 0.12 -12.05 12.38
CA LYS A 450 -0.73 -13.05 11.74
C LYS A 450 -0.83 -14.31 12.57
N ASN A 451 0.27 -14.82 13.12
CA ASN A 451 0.27 -16.02 13.95
C ASN A 451 -0.63 -15.82 15.19
N PHE A 452 -0.50 -14.68 15.87
CA PHE A 452 -1.35 -14.34 17.00
C PHE A 452 -2.83 -14.22 16.63
N LEU A 453 -3.15 -13.50 15.55
CA LEU A 453 -4.53 -13.31 15.10
C LEU A 453 -5.15 -14.60 14.53
N THR A 454 -4.35 -15.49 13.95
CA THR A 454 -4.82 -16.80 13.48
C THR A 454 -5.26 -17.65 14.66
N LEU A 455 -4.51 -17.67 15.77
CA LEU A 455 -4.94 -18.34 17.00
C LEU A 455 -6.26 -17.77 17.53
N GLN A 456 -6.42 -16.44 17.54
CA GLN A 456 -7.69 -15.82 17.93
C GLN A 456 -8.86 -16.30 17.05
N ALA A 457 -8.65 -16.40 15.74
CA ALA A 457 -9.67 -16.87 14.81
C ALA A 457 -10.04 -18.35 15.01
N GLU A 458 -9.14 -19.20 15.50
CA GLU A 458 -9.43 -20.60 15.85
C GLU A 458 -10.42 -20.75 17.01
N PHE A 459 -10.51 -19.75 17.89
CA PHE A 459 -11.45 -19.77 19.00
C PHE A 459 -12.90 -19.57 18.56
N GLU A 460 -13.12 -19.21 17.30
CA GLU A 460 -14.44 -18.94 16.75
C GLU A 460 -14.92 -20.14 15.94
N PRO A 461 -16.19 -20.55 16.11
CA PRO A 461 -16.76 -21.60 15.28
C PRO A 461 -16.77 -21.12 13.82
N GLN A 462 -16.11 -21.86 12.94
CA GLN A 462 -16.10 -21.56 11.51
C GLN A 462 -17.55 -21.47 11.00
N LYS A 463 -17.97 -20.28 10.55
CA LYS A 463 -19.16 -20.17 9.72
C LYS A 463 -18.85 -20.85 8.39
N LEU A 464 -19.39 -22.06 8.20
CA LEU A 464 -19.52 -22.68 6.89
C LEU A 464 -20.20 -21.66 5.97
N THR A 465 -19.40 -20.98 5.14
CA THR A 465 -19.90 -20.08 4.11
C THR A 465 -20.27 -20.98 2.94
N ILE A 466 -21.58 -21.06 2.65
CA ILE A 466 -22.15 -21.79 1.49
C ILE A 466 -21.88 -20.99 0.22
#